data_AF-A0A1G7ZAC3-F1
#
_entry.id   AF-A0A1G7ZAC3-F1
#
_cell.length_a   1.000
_cell.length_b   1.000
_cell.length_c   1.000
_cell.angle_alpha   90.00
_cell.angle_beta   90.00
_cell.angle_gamma   90.00
#
_symmetry.space_group_name_H-M   'P 1'
#
loop_
_entity.id
_entity.type
_entity.pdbx_description
1 polymer ?
#
loop_
_entity_poly.entity_id
_entity_poly.type
_entity_poly.pdbx_seq_one_letter_code
_entity_poly.pdbx_strand_id
1 'polypeptide(L)'
;MVDLTSPMKQAEFGDLVGISQQAVSDLVKREVLIAGEPAGIWLQRYCAHLREHAAGRAAAGDLDLATERAALAREQRIRLEMANALTRKESAPVATLEMAMATMGRKIARVLESIPVSIKRRSPGLTAADFEIITTEIAKARNIAASAQLEDEDEDGSIGDSEGDQEWPEDA
;
A
#
# COMPACT_ATOMS: atom_id res chain seq x y z
N MET A 1 -38.93 -17.77 35.19
CA MET A 1 -38.13 -19.01 35.29
C MET A 1 -38.52 -19.87 34.10
N VAL A 2 -37.61 -20.13 33.18
CA VAL A 2 -37.90 -20.92 31.97
C VAL A 2 -37.78 -22.40 32.35
N ASP A 3 -38.82 -23.19 32.08
CA ASP A 3 -38.75 -24.64 32.25
C ASP A 3 -38.00 -25.26 31.08
N LEU A 4 -36.88 -25.93 31.38
CA LEU A 4 -36.03 -26.60 30.39
C LEU A 4 -36.29 -28.10 30.28
N THR A 5 -37.12 -28.65 31.16
CA THR A 5 -37.39 -30.09 31.28
C THR A 5 -38.61 -30.53 30.48
N SER A 6 -39.50 -29.61 30.15
CA SER A 6 -40.66 -29.84 29.29
C SER A 6 -40.38 -29.52 27.82
N PRO A 7 -41.13 -30.12 26.87
CA PRO A 7 -41.12 -29.71 25.47
C PRO A 7 -41.55 -28.24 25.33
N MET A 8 -40.88 -27.50 24.44
CA MET A 8 -41.11 -26.07 24.22
C MET A 8 -41.58 -25.79 22.79
N LYS A 9 -42.41 -24.75 22.62
CA LYS A 9 -42.84 -24.33 21.28
C LYS A 9 -41.72 -23.58 20.56
N GLN A 10 -41.72 -23.65 19.23
CA GLN A 10 -40.68 -23.01 18.41
C GLN A 10 -40.57 -21.49 18.63
N ALA A 11 -41.70 -20.80 18.84
CA ALA A 11 -41.69 -19.35 19.12
C ALA A 11 -41.02 -19.04 20.46
N GLU A 12 -41.38 -19.78 21.52
CA GLU A 12 -40.82 -19.63 22.87
C GLU A 12 -39.32 -19.94 22.88
N PHE A 13 -38.88 -20.94 22.10
CA PHE A 13 -37.46 -21.25 21.96
C PHE A 13 -36.72 -20.16 21.16
N GLY A 14 -37.36 -19.60 20.14
CA GLY A 14 -36.82 -18.46 19.39
C GLY A 14 -36.56 -17.26 20.30
N ASP A 15 -37.53 -16.91 21.15
CA ASP A 15 -37.40 -15.86 22.15
C ASP A 15 -36.29 -16.17 23.17
N LEU A 16 -36.17 -17.45 23.58
CA LEU A 16 -35.14 -17.90 24.53
C LEU A 16 -33.71 -17.72 23.99
N VAL A 17 -33.48 -18.02 22.71
CA VAL A 17 -32.14 -17.97 22.10
C VAL A 17 -31.89 -16.73 21.23
N GLY A 18 -32.87 -15.84 21.11
CA GLY A 18 -32.76 -14.57 20.39
C GLY A 18 -32.81 -14.68 18.87
N ILE A 19 -33.58 -15.63 18.33
CA ILE A 19 -33.78 -15.79 16.86
C ILE A 19 -35.26 -15.84 16.51
N SER A 20 -35.60 -15.60 15.24
CA SER A 20 -36.99 -15.66 14.79
C SER A 20 -37.56 -17.08 14.86
N GLN A 21 -38.87 -17.21 15.05
CA GLN A 21 -39.54 -18.52 15.00
C GLN A 21 -39.32 -19.22 13.65
N GLN A 22 -39.23 -18.48 12.54
CA GLN A 22 -38.91 -19.02 11.23
C GLN A 22 -37.51 -19.66 11.20
N ALA A 23 -36.52 -19.03 11.83
CA ALA A 23 -35.18 -19.61 11.96
C ALA A 23 -35.20 -20.91 12.78
N VAL A 24 -35.99 -20.98 13.86
CA VAL A 24 -36.20 -22.23 14.62
C VAL A 24 -36.89 -23.29 13.76
N SER A 25 -37.90 -22.91 12.98
CA SER A 25 -38.59 -23.81 12.06
C SER A 25 -37.63 -24.41 11.04
N ASP A 26 -36.72 -23.61 10.49
CA ASP A 26 -35.71 -24.09 9.55
C ASP A 26 -34.68 -25.01 10.21
N LEU A 27 -34.29 -24.76 11.47
CA LEU A 27 -33.44 -25.68 12.23
C LEU A 27 -34.12 -27.03 12.48
N VAL A 28 -35.44 -27.04 12.71
CA VAL A 28 -36.23 -28.28 12.82
C VAL A 28 -36.32 -29.01 11.47
N LYS A 29 -36.58 -28.29 10.37
CA LYS A 29 -36.62 -28.88 9.02
C LYS A 29 -35.29 -29.51 8.61
N ARG A 30 -34.17 -28.93 9.05
CA ARG A 30 -32.82 -29.44 8.81
C ARG A 30 -32.41 -30.53 9.82
N GLU A 31 -33.33 -30.97 10.67
CA GLU A 31 -33.14 -32.00 11.69
C GLU A 31 -32.07 -31.68 12.74
N VAL A 32 -31.67 -30.41 12.85
CA VAL A 32 -30.77 -29.93 13.91
C VAL A 32 -31.48 -30.01 15.26
N LEU A 33 -32.76 -29.61 15.28
CA LEU A 33 -33.66 -29.70 16.43
C LEU A 33 -34.76 -30.72 16.15
N ILE A 34 -35.11 -31.56 17.14
CA ILE A 34 -36.15 -32.58 16.98
C ILE A 34 -37.42 -32.14 17.71
N ALA A 35 -38.55 -32.07 16.99
CA ALA A 35 -39.83 -31.67 17.57
C ALA A 35 -40.25 -32.58 18.74
N GLY A 36 -40.67 -31.97 19.85
CA GLY A 36 -41.13 -32.70 21.04
C GLY A 36 -40.03 -33.02 22.07
N GLU A 37 -38.76 -32.72 21.77
CA GLU A 37 -37.69 -32.80 22.77
C GLU A 37 -37.78 -31.68 23.83
N PRO A 38 -37.24 -31.90 25.04
CA PRO A 38 -37.13 -30.87 26.06
C PRO A 38 -36.29 -29.66 25.61
N ALA A 39 -36.63 -28.47 26.09
CA ALA A 39 -35.93 -27.24 25.70
C ALA A 39 -34.42 -27.26 26.05
N GLY A 40 -34.03 -27.96 27.12
CA GLY A 40 -32.63 -28.18 27.46
C GLY A 40 -31.84 -28.97 26.40
N ILE A 41 -32.48 -29.96 25.76
CA ILE A 41 -31.86 -30.74 24.67
C ILE A 41 -31.75 -29.88 23.41
N TRP A 42 -32.79 -29.10 23.10
CA TRP A 42 -32.74 -28.14 22.00
C TRP A 42 -31.61 -27.13 22.18
N LEU A 43 -31.40 -26.62 23.40
CA LEU A 43 -30.31 -25.68 23.68
C LEU A 43 -28.94 -26.34 23.45
N GLN A 44 -28.74 -27.57 23.91
CA GLN A 44 -27.49 -28.30 23.68
C GLN A 44 -27.22 -28.55 22.19
N ARG A 45 -28.23 -29.01 21.45
CA ARG A 45 -28.15 -29.23 19.99
C ARG A 45 -27.86 -27.94 19.23
N TYR A 46 -28.55 -26.86 19.56
CA TYR A 46 -28.32 -25.54 18.96
C TYR A 46 -26.88 -25.05 19.23
N CYS A 47 -26.41 -25.14 20.47
CA CYS A 47 -25.04 -24.79 20.82
C CYS A 47 -24.00 -25.68 20.11
N ALA A 48 -24.25 -26.98 19.99
CA ALA A 48 -23.37 -27.90 19.25
C ALA A 48 -23.29 -27.50 17.77
N HIS A 49 -24.43 -27.23 17.14
CA HIS A 49 -24.52 -26.78 15.75
C HIS A 49 -23.77 -25.46 15.51
N LEU A 50 -23.90 -24.47 16.42
CA LEU A 50 -23.16 -23.21 16.32
C LEU A 50 -21.65 -23.41 16.43
N ARG A 51 -21.18 -24.31 17.32
CA ARG A 51 -19.75 -24.63 17.44
C ARG A 51 -19.22 -25.33 16.21
N GLU A 52 -19.96 -26.28 15.65
CA GLU A 52 -19.58 -26.97 14.41
C GLU A 52 -19.50 -25.99 13.24
N HIS A 53 -20.49 -25.10 13.09
CA HIS A 53 -20.45 -24.06 12.05
C HIS A 53 -19.29 -23.09 12.23
N ALA A 54 -18.98 -22.69 13.47
CA ALA A 54 -17.84 -21.82 13.76
C ALA A 54 -16.51 -22.53 13.48
N ALA A 55 -16.36 -23.80 13.87
CA ALA A 55 -15.19 -24.62 13.59
C ALA A 55 -15.01 -24.84 12.07
N GLY A 56 -16.11 -25.07 11.34
CA GLY A 56 -16.09 -25.19 9.89
C GLY A 56 -15.63 -23.91 9.18
N ARG A 57 -15.98 -22.71 9.69
CA ARG A 57 -15.47 -21.43 9.16
C ARG A 57 -13.98 -21.24 9.43
N ALA A 58 -13.49 -21.66 10.59
CA ALA A 58 -12.06 -21.63 10.91
C ALA A 58 -11.27 -22.62 10.04
N ALA A 59 -11.78 -23.83 9.82
CA ALA A 59 -11.14 -24.86 8.99
C ALA A 59 -11.21 -24.57 7.48
N ALA A 60 -12.28 -23.92 7.01
CA ALA A 60 -12.44 -23.52 5.61
C ALA A 60 -11.55 -22.32 5.21
N GLY A 61 -10.76 -21.78 6.13
CA GLY A 61 -9.86 -20.66 5.85
C GLY A 61 -10.59 -19.33 5.60
N ASP A 62 -11.86 -19.21 5.97
CA ASP A 62 -12.64 -17.99 5.69
C ASP A 62 -12.10 -16.77 6.47
N LEU A 63 -11.51 -17.02 7.65
CA LEU A 63 -10.77 -16.03 8.44
C LEU A 63 -9.45 -15.62 7.75
N ASP A 64 -8.80 -16.56 7.08
CA ASP A 64 -7.59 -16.33 6.29
C ASP A 64 -7.93 -15.53 5.02
N LEU A 65 -9.03 -15.88 4.33
CA LEU A 65 -9.53 -15.16 3.16
C LEU A 65 -9.89 -13.70 3.46
N ALA A 66 -10.48 -13.42 4.62
CA ALA A 66 -10.75 -12.05 5.05
C ALA A 66 -9.44 -11.25 5.27
N THR A 67 -8.42 -11.90 5.83
CA THR A 67 -7.10 -11.33 6.08
C THR A 67 -6.35 -11.07 4.77
N GLU A 68 -6.33 -12.04 3.87
CA GLU A 68 -5.74 -11.96 2.53
C GLU A 68 -6.42 -10.87 1.67
N ARG A 69 -7.75 -10.74 1.74
CA ARG A 69 -8.48 -9.65 1.06
C ARG A 69 -8.12 -8.28 1.63
N ALA A 70 -7.92 -8.16 2.94
CA ALA A 70 -7.48 -6.92 3.54
C ALA A 70 -6.05 -6.56 3.12
N ALA A 71 -5.15 -7.54 3.02
CA ALA A 71 -3.80 -7.34 2.49
C ALA A 71 -3.84 -6.90 1.02
N LEU A 72 -4.61 -7.58 0.17
CA LEU A 72 -4.81 -7.21 -1.22
C LEU A 72 -5.37 -5.79 -1.37
N ALA A 73 -6.33 -5.39 -0.54
CA ALA A 73 -6.89 -4.04 -0.56
C ALA A 73 -5.86 -2.97 -0.18
N ARG A 74 -4.95 -3.26 0.77
CA ARG A 74 -3.83 -2.37 1.10
C ARG A 74 -2.90 -2.19 -0.09
N GLU A 75 -2.48 -3.28 -0.72
CA GLU A 75 -1.61 -3.26 -1.92
C GLU A 75 -2.26 -2.51 -3.09
N GLN A 76 -3.56 -2.73 -3.32
CA GLN A 76 -4.31 -2.01 -4.36
C GLN A 76 -4.36 -0.51 -4.10
N ARG A 77 -4.53 -0.09 -2.84
CA ARG A 77 -4.53 1.32 -2.46
C ARG A 77 -3.15 1.97 -2.68
N ILE A 78 -2.07 1.29 -2.31
CA ILE A 78 -0.69 1.77 -2.54
C ILE A 78 -0.43 1.91 -4.05
N ARG A 79 -0.83 0.92 -4.85
CA ARG A 79 -0.71 0.98 -6.32
C ARG A 79 -1.46 2.17 -6.90
N LEU A 80 -2.68 2.42 -6.40
CA LEU A 80 -3.50 3.55 -6.85
C LEU A 80 -2.88 4.89 -6.43
N GLU A 81 -2.31 4.97 -5.24
CA GLU A 81 -1.60 6.15 -4.75
C GLU A 81 -0.38 6.48 -5.63
N MET A 82 0.45 5.48 -5.95
CA MET A 82 1.58 5.65 -6.89
C MET A 82 1.10 6.09 -8.28
N ALA A 83 0.02 5.48 -8.79
CA ALA A 83 -0.56 5.86 -10.08
C ALA A 83 -1.12 7.30 -10.07
N ASN A 84 -1.72 7.73 -8.95
CA ASN A 84 -2.20 9.09 -8.77
C ASN A 84 -1.05 10.09 -8.69
N ALA A 85 0.05 9.78 -8.00
CA ALA A 85 1.24 10.61 -7.94
C ALA A 85 1.87 10.83 -9.33
N LEU A 86 1.98 9.75 -10.12
CA LEU A 86 2.42 9.83 -11.52
C LEU A 86 1.48 10.72 -12.35
N THR A 87 0.16 10.55 -12.17
CA THR A 87 -0.86 11.33 -12.90
C THR A 87 -0.83 12.81 -12.51
N ARG A 88 -0.47 13.14 -11.26
CA ARG A 88 -0.33 14.51 -10.76
C ARG A 88 0.97 15.21 -11.18
N LYS A 89 1.84 14.54 -11.94
CA LYS A 89 3.20 15.01 -12.32
C LYS A 89 4.13 15.22 -11.12
N GLU A 90 3.85 14.58 -9.99
CA GLU A 90 4.69 14.63 -8.80
C GLU A 90 5.90 13.67 -8.92
N SER A 91 5.84 12.71 -9.84
CA SER A 91 6.95 11.83 -10.21
C SER A 91 7.09 11.75 -11.74
N ALA A 92 8.32 11.91 -12.24
CA ALA A 92 8.66 11.72 -13.65
C ALA A 92 9.70 10.61 -13.77
N PRO A 93 9.62 9.72 -14.78
CA PRO A 93 10.64 8.70 -14.96
C PRO A 93 12.02 9.33 -15.15
N VAL A 94 13.03 8.83 -14.43
CA VAL A 94 14.42 9.32 -14.48
C VAL A 94 14.92 9.43 -15.93
N ALA A 95 14.67 8.42 -16.75
CA ALA A 95 15.03 8.42 -18.17
C ALA A 95 14.43 9.60 -18.98
N THR A 96 13.25 10.09 -18.60
CA THR A 96 12.62 11.27 -19.24
C THR A 96 13.34 12.55 -18.82
N LEU A 97 13.69 12.67 -17.53
CA LEU A 97 14.46 13.80 -17.00
C LEU A 97 15.86 13.84 -17.60
N GLU A 98 16.56 12.71 -17.66
CA GLU A 98 17.87 12.56 -18.32
C GLU A 98 17.81 13.01 -19.79
N MET A 99 16.79 12.56 -20.54
CA MET A 99 16.63 12.94 -21.94
C MET A 99 16.38 14.44 -22.11
N ALA A 100 15.56 15.04 -21.23
CA ALA A 100 15.31 16.47 -21.21
C ALA A 100 16.59 17.26 -20.89
N MET A 101 17.33 16.87 -19.84
CA MET A 101 18.59 17.49 -19.45
C MET A 101 19.67 17.35 -20.52
N ALA A 102 19.83 16.17 -21.12
CA ALA A 102 20.77 15.96 -22.22
C ALA A 102 20.43 16.85 -23.43
N THR A 103 19.14 17.04 -23.71
CA THR A 103 18.69 17.94 -24.79
C THR A 103 18.96 19.41 -24.46
N MET A 104 18.75 19.84 -23.22
CA MET A 104 19.10 21.18 -22.76
C MET A 104 20.61 21.41 -22.79
N GLY A 105 21.41 20.47 -22.28
CA GLY A 105 22.87 20.53 -22.28
C GLY A 105 23.45 20.68 -23.68
N ARG A 106 22.95 19.91 -24.67
CA ARG A 106 23.34 20.05 -26.09
C ARG A 106 23.04 21.44 -26.65
N LYS A 107 21.87 22.02 -26.31
CA LYS A 107 21.50 23.37 -26.76
C LYS A 107 22.43 24.43 -26.17
N ILE A 108 22.72 24.33 -24.87
CA ILE A 108 23.61 25.25 -24.16
C ILE A 108 25.03 25.15 -24.73
N ALA A 109 25.56 23.94 -24.91
CA ALA A 109 26.89 23.71 -25.49
C ALA A 109 27.03 24.36 -26.86
N ARG A 110 26.03 24.22 -27.73
CA ARG A 110 26.01 24.85 -29.06
C ARG A 110 26.05 26.37 -28.99
N VAL A 111 25.33 26.97 -28.04
CA VAL A 111 25.36 28.44 -27.84
C VAL A 111 26.76 28.85 -27.38
N LEU A 112 27.32 28.17 -26.38
CA LEU A 112 28.66 28.45 -25.86
C LEU A 112 29.75 28.36 -26.95
N GLU A 113 29.73 27.32 -27.77
CA GLU A 113 30.68 27.13 -28.87
C GLU A 113 30.57 28.20 -29.96
N SER A 114 29.41 28.85 -30.09
CA SER A 114 29.21 29.94 -31.06
C SER A 114 29.74 31.29 -30.57
N ILE A 115 30.05 31.45 -29.28
CA ILE A 115 30.45 32.72 -28.67
C ILE A 115 31.79 33.24 -29.25
N PRO A 116 32.88 32.46 -29.35
CA PRO A 116 34.15 32.97 -29.85
C PRO A 116 34.04 33.50 -31.29
N VAL A 117 33.33 32.77 -32.16
CA VAL A 117 33.09 33.16 -33.55
C VAL A 117 32.24 34.44 -33.62
N SER A 118 31.21 34.53 -32.79
CA SER A 118 30.32 35.69 -32.72
C SER A 118 31.05 36.95 -32.24
N ILE A 119 31.94 36.82 -31.26
CA ILE A 119 32.78 37.90 -30.74
C ILE A 119 33.78 38.33 -31.80
N LYS A 120 34.49 37.39 -32.44
CA LYS A 120 35.47 37.68 -33.50
C LYS A 120 34.88 38.49 -34.65
N ARG A 121 33.64 38.19 -35.04
CA ARG A 121 32.93 38.93 -36.09
C ARG A 121 32.57 40.36 -35.68
N ARG A 122 32.33 40.61 -34.39
CA ARG A 122 31.80 41.88 -33.87
C ARG A 122 32.86 42.79 -33.25
N SER A 123 34.03 42.24 -32.93
CA SER A 123 35.10 42.94 -32.22
C SER A 123 36.45 42.72 -32.92
N PRO A 124 36.80 43.54 -33.93
CA PRO A 124 38.05 43.40 -34.66
C PRO A 124 39.31 43.78 -33.86
N GLY A 125 39.15 44.42 -32.69
CA GLY A 125 40.26 44.84 -31.83
C GLY A 125 40.75 43.81 -30.82
N LEU A 126 40.14 42.62 -30.75
CA LEU A 126 40.58 41.55 -29.86
C LEU A 126 41.73 40.77 -30.48
N THR A 127 42.72 40.44 -29.65
CA THR A 127 43.91 39.70 -30.07
C THR A 127 43.65 38.19 -30.04
N ALA A 128 44.54 37.42 -30.67
CA ALA A 128 44.48 35.95 -30.60
C ALA A 128 44.55 35.43 -29.17
N ALA A 129 45.34 36.08 -28.30
CA ALA A 129 45.45 35.70 -26.88
C ALA A 129 44.12 35.85 -26.13
N ASP A 130 43.34 36.89 -26.44
CA ASP A 130 42.02 37.11 -25.83
C ASP A 130 41.03 35.98 -26.22
N PHE A 131 41.10 35.51 -27.48
CA PHE A 131 40.26 34.39 -27.93
C PHE A 131 40.65 33.06 -27.29
N GLU A 132 41.93 32.83 -27.03
CA GLU A 132 42.39 31.63 -26.31
C GLU A 132 41.87 31.60 -24.87
N ILE A 133 41.88 32.74 -24.17
CA ILE A 133 41.33 32.87 -22.81
C ILE A 133 39.82 32.58 -22.83
N ILE A 134 39.08 33.20 -23.74
CA ILE A 134 37.63 33.00 -23.87
C ILE A 134 37.30 31.53 -24.16
N THR A 135 38.04 30.90 -25.07
CA THR A 135 37.83 29.49 -25.44
C THR A 135 38.13 28.56 -24.27
N THR A 136 39.17 28.86 -23.50
CA THR A 136 39.56 28.10 -22.30
C THR A 136 38.48 28.16 -21.22
N GLU A 137 37.95 29.35 -20.92
CA GLU A 137 36.87 29.50 -19.93
C GLU A 137 35.56 28.84 -20.36
N ILE A 138 35.22 28.91 -21.65
CA ILE A 138 34.07 28.19 -22.20
C ILE A 138 34.25 26.67 -22.07
N ALA A 139 35.44 26.16 -22.38
CA ALA A 139 35.75 24.73 -22.24
C ALA A 139 35.64 24.27 -20.78
N LYS A 140 36.13 25.07 -19.83
CA LYS A 140 36.00 24.81 -18.39
C LYS A 140 34.53 24.73 -17.95
N ALA A 141 33.71 25.70 -18.36
CA ALA A 141 32.26 25.70 -18.06
C ALA A 141 31.56 24.46 -18.63
N ARG A 142 31.90 24.06 -19.86
CA ARG A 142 31.33 22.86 -20.50
C ARG A 142 31.74 21.58 -19.79
N ASN A 143 32.99 21.48 -19.33
CA ASN A 143 33.47 20.30 -18.62
C ASN A 143 32.78 20.12 -17.27
N ILE A 144 32.53 21.21 -16.53
CA ILE A 144 31.75 21.20 -15.28
C ILE A 144 30.32 20.72 -15.54
N ALA A 145 29.69 21.23 -16.60
CA ALA A 145 28.33 20.80 -16.96
C ALA A 145 28.27 19.33 -17.40
N ALA A 146 29.33 18.83 -18.05
CA ALA A 146 29.42 17.43 -18.49
C ALA A 146 29.67 16.45 -17.33
N SER A 147 30.24 16.91 -16.22
CA SER A 147 30.45 16.09 -15.02
C SER A 147 29.26 16.10 -14.05
N ALA A 148 28.21 16.86 -14.33
CA ALA A 148 27.01 16.88 -13.47
C ALA A 148 26.29 15.52 -13.55
N GLN A 149 26.07 14.90 -12.40
CA GLN A 149 25.32 13.65 -12.24
C GLN A 149 24.06 13.93 -11.44
N LEU A 150 23.00 13.16 -11.70
CA LEU A 150 21.85 13.12 -10.80
C LEU A 150 22.28 12.26 -9.61
N GLU A 151 22.50 12.89 -8.47
CA GLU A 151 22.66 12.17 -7.20
C GLU A 151 21.27 11.80 -6.71
N ASP A 152 21.01 10.50 -6.57
CA ASP A 152 19.84 10.01 -5.86
C ASP A 152 20.10 10.29 -4.37
N GLU A 153 19.64 11.44 -3.88
CA GLU A 153 19.46 11.63 -2.44
C GLU A 153 18.29 10.75 -2.01
N ASP A 154 18.59 9.47 -1.73
CA ASP A 154 17.69 8.60 -1.00
C ASP A 154 17.50 9.21 0.40
N GLU A 155 16.48 10.05 0.57
CA GLU A 155 15.86 10.26 1.89
C GLU A 155 15.17 8.95 2.28
N ASP A 156 15.98 7.98 2.71
CA ASP A 156 15.58 6.88 3.58
C ASP A 156 15.11 7.50 4.90
N GLY A 157 13.84 7.91 4.91
CA GLY A 157 13.05 8.05 6.11
C GLY A 157 12.81 6.67 6.73
N SER A 158 13.88 6.09 7.28
CA SER A 158 13.83 4.95 8.18
C SER A 158 13.05 5.41 9.41
N ILE A 159 11.74 5.23 9.36
CA ILE A 159 10.94 5.04 10.57
C ILE A 159 11.44 3.70 11.10
N GLY A 160 12.52 3.75 11.88
CA GLY A 160 12.92 2.66 12.74
C GLY A 160 11.75 2.41 13.68
N ASP A 161 10.97 1.37 13.38
CA ASP A 161 10.13 0.70 14.37
C ASP A 161 11.08 0.24 15.49
N SER A 162 11.26 1.11 16.47
CA SER A 162 11.78 0.77 17.78
C SER A 162 10.71 -0.10 18.44
N GLU A 163 10.66 -1.37 18.07
CA GLU A 163 10.07 -2.41 18.90
C GLU A 163 10.78 -2.35 20.25
N GLY A 164 10.07 -1.79 21.24
CA GLY A 164 10.49 -1.83 22.63
C GLY A 164 10.41 -3.27 23.11
N ASP A 165 11.55 -3.96 23.08
CA ASP A 165 11.77 -5.15 23.89
C ASP A 165 11.70 -4.74 25.37
N GLN A 166 10.48 -4.74 25.90
CA GLN A 166 10.22 -4.69 27.33
C GLN A 166 10.59 -6.07 27.88
N GLU A 167 11.86 -6.25 28.20
CA GLU A 167 12.35 -7.43 28.93
C GLU A 167 11.83 -7.35 30.37
N TRP A 168 10.89 -8.23 30.73
CA TRP A 168 10.42 -8.38 32.10
C TRP A 168 11.46 -9.22 32.86
N PRO A 169 12.06 -8.72 33.95
CA PRO A 169 13.00 -9.52 34.73
C PRO A 169 12.24 -10.64 35.47
N GLU A 170 12.61 -11.89 35.17
CA GLU A 170 12.21 -13.07 35.93
C GLU A 170 12.93 -13.08 37.29
N ASP A 171 12.13 -12.99 38.35
CA ASP A 171 12.31 -13.49 39.72
C ASP A 171 13.71 -13.51 40.37
N ALA A 172 13.85 -12.71 41.43
CA ALA A 172 14.71 -12.99 42.60
C ALA A 172 14.05 -12.51 43.89
#